data_AF-A0A7J9QCB5-F1
#
_entry.id   AF-A0A7J9QCB5-F1
#
_cell.length_a   1.000
_cell.length_b   1.000
_cell.length_c   1.000
_cell.angle_alpha   90.00
_cell.angle_beta   90.00
_cell.angle_gamma   90.00
#
_symmetry.space_group_name_H-M   'P 1'
#
loop_
_entity.id
_entity.type
_entity.pdbx_description
1 polymer ?
#
loop_
_entity_poly.entity_id
_entity_poly.type
_entity_poly.pdbx_seq_one_letter_code
_entity_poly.pdbx_strand_id
1 'polypeptide(L)' 'MKICNICHKISATDKDHTDCIQKRSIEIEDENFKNSIAEKLNLSKNNQDLGIEVKAILEHLTREKEHNDKS' A
#
# COMPACT_ATOMS: atom_id res chain seq x y z
N MET A 1 6.95 5.08 32.76
CA MET A 1 6.99 3.82 32.00
C MET A 1 5.55 3.48 31.66
N LYS A 2 5.26 3.30 30.37
CA LYS A 2 3.92 2.93 29.92
C LYS A 2 3.98 1.72 29.01
N ILE A 3 2.84 1.11 28.73
CA ILE A 3 2.72 0.09 27.69
C ILE A 3 2.65 0.81 26.34
N CYS A 4 3.45 0.38 25.37
CA CYS A 4 3.41 0.89 24.00
C CYS A 4 2.09 0.49 23.34
N ASN A 5 1.32 1.45 22.84
CA ASN A 5 0.00 1.22 22.22
C ASN A 5 0.06 0.57 20.83
N ILE A 6 1.26 0.27 20.34
CA ILE A 6 1.50 -0.27 18.99
C ILE A 6 1.92 -1.73 19.10
N CYS A 7 2.91 -2.04 19.97
CA CYS A 7 3.44 -3.39 20.14
C CYS A 7 3.05 -4.04 21.47
N HIS A 8 2.33 -3.33 22.35
CA HIS A 8 1.88 -3.78 23.67
C HIS A 8 3.00 -4.23 24.63
N LYS A 9 4.24 -3.80 24.38
CA LYS A 9 5.40 -4.02 25.28
C LYS A 9 5.68 -2.80 26.14
N ILE A 10 6.32 -3.00 27.28
CA ILE A 10 6.71 -1.92 28.19
C ILE A 10 7.70 -0.98 27.48
N SER A 11 7.44 0.32 27.56
CA SER A 11 8.38 1.37 27.16
C SER A 11 9.15 1.85 28.37
N ALA A 12 10.48 1.95 28.21
CA ALA A 12 11.38 2.54 29.21
C ALA A 12 11.10 4.04 29.43
N THR A 13 10.41 4.68 28.49
CA THR A 13 9.98 6.08 28.60
C THR A 13 8.48 6.15 28.86
N ASP A 14 7.95 7.36 29.02
CA ASP A 14 6.49 7.59 29.06
C ASP A 14 5.87 7.74 27.65
N LYS A 15 6.58 7.28 26.62
CA LYS A 15 6.20 7.40 25.20
C LYS A 15 6.25 6.05 24.51
N ASP A 16 5.53 5.94 23.39
CA ASP A 16 5.59 4.74 22.56
C ASP A 16 7.00 4.59 21.96
N HIS A 17 7.40 3.38 21.57
CA HIS A 17 8.74 3.17 21.02
C HIS A 17 8.89 3.96 19.72
N THR A 18 10.03 4.65 19.56
CA THR A 18 10.34 5.41 18.35
C THR A 18 10.18 4.55 17.09
N ASP A 19 10.66 3.31 17.13
CA ASP A 19 10.56 2.36 16.01
C ASP A 19 9.11 1.99 15.69
N CYS A 20 8.27 1.82 16.73
CA CYS A 20 6.86 1.52 16.54
C CYS A 20 6.12 2.70 15.90
N ILE A 21 6.45 3.93 16.30
CA ILE A 21 5.86 5.14 15.73
C ILE A 21 6.24 5.26 14.25
N GLN A 22 7.53 5.14 13.92
CA GLN A 22 8.00 5.22 12.53
C GLN A 22 7.40 4.12 11.65
N LYS A 23 7.34 2.87 12.13
CA LYS A 23 6.72 1.76 11.39
C LYS A 23 5.25 2.03 11.09
N ARG A 24 4.49 2.51 12.09
CA ARG A 24 3.09 2.89 11.91
C ARG A 24 2.94 4.03 10.89
N SER A 25 3.81 5.04 10.94
CA SER A 25 3.81 6.12 9.95
C SER A 25 4.03 5.61 8.53
N ILE A 26 5.01 4.72 8.32
CA ILE A 26 5.28 4.10 7.02
C ILE A 26 4.08 3.29 6.53
N GLU A 27 3.46 2.49 7.39
CA GLU A 27 2.27 1.70 7.04
C GLU A 27 1.09 2.59 6.60
N ILE A 28 0.86 3.71 7.30
CA ILE A 28 -0.19 4.68 6.96
C ILE A 28 0.14 5.44 5.66
N GLU A 29 1.41 5.81 5.46
CA GLU A 29 1.86 6.43 4.21
C GLU A 29 1.71 5.49 3.01
N ASP A 30 1.98 4.19 3.18
CA ASP A 30 1.76 3.16 2.17
C ASP A 30 0.27 2.99 1.82
N GLU A 31 -0.63 3.05 2.81
CA GLU A 31 -2.08 3.08 2.57
C GLU A 31 -2.52 4.33 1.81
N ASN A 32 -2.03 5.52 2.20
CA ASN A 32 -2.34 6.75 1.48
C ASN A 32 -1.80 6.74 0.05
N PHE A 33 -0.61 6.19 -0.16
CA PHE A 33 -0.03 6.01 -1.49
C PHE A 33 -0.86 5.04 -2.34
N LYS A 34 -1.27 3.90 -1.78
CA LYS A 34 -2.19 2.95 -2.43
C LYS A 34 -3.52 3.60 -2.81
N ASN A 35 -4.12 4.37 -1.91
CA ASN A 35 -5.36 5.09 -2.17
C ASN A 35 -5.18 6.15 -3.28
N SER A 36 -4.08 6.90 -3.26
CA SER A 36 -3.73 7.86 -4.32
C SER A 36 -3.53 7.19 -5.67
N ILE A 37 -2.89 6.02 -5.73
CA ILE A 37 -2.78 5.23 -6.97
C ILE A 37 -4.15 4.75 -7.42
N ALA A 38 -4.93 4.15 -6.53
CA ALA A 38 -6.27 3.64 -6.85
C ALA A 38 -7.20 4.75 -7.35
N GLU A 39 -7.11 5.95 -6.79
CA GLU A 39 -7.84 7.14 -7.24
C GLU A 39 -7.35 7.63 -8.61
N LYS A 40 -6.04 7.74 -8.82
CA LYS A 40 -5.45 8.08 -10.13
C LYS A 40 -5.79 7.07 -11.22
N LEU A 41 -5.80 5.78 -10.89
CA LEU A 41 -6.23 4.71 -11.80
C LEU A 41 -7.75 4.74 -12.02
N ASN A 42 -8.56 5.11 -11.02
CA ASN A 42 -10.02 5.29 -11.17
C ASN A 42 -10.40 6.54 -11.97
N LEU A 43 -9.55 7.56 -12.06
CA LEU A 43 -9.75 8.68 -12.98
C LEU A 43 -9.57 8.26 -14.45
N SER A 44 -8.82 7.19 -14.70
CA SER A 44 -8.82 6.45 -15.97
C SER A 44 -10.06 5.52 -16.04
N LYS A 45 -11.27 6.11 -16.04
CA LYS A 45 -12.48 5.36 -16.49
C LYS A 45 -12.42 4.96 -17.96
N ASN A 46 -11.41 5.44 -18.68
CA ASN A 46 -11.16 5.11 -20.05
C ASN A 46 -9.70 4.70 -20.20
N ASN A 47 -9.45 3.41 -20.49
CA ASN A 47 -8.13 2.87 -20.85
C ASN A 47 -7.50 3.56 -22.09
N GLN A 48 -8.20 4.54 -22.68
CA GLN A 48 -7.76 5.35 -23.81
C GLN A 48 -6.75 6.43 -23.43
N ASP A 49 -6.71 6.86 -22.16
CA ASP A 49 -5.78 7.89 -21.66
C ASP A 49 -4.60 7.32 -20.84
N LEU A 50 -4.55 6.00 -20.69
CA LEU A 50 -3.40 5.34 -20.08
C LEU A 50 -2.23 5.35 -21.07
N GLY A 51 -1.10 5.90 -20.64
CA GLY A 51 0.16 5.80 -21.38
C GLY A 51 0.46 4.35 -21.77
N ILE A 52 1.05 4.17 -22.96
CA ILE A 52 1.28 2.86 -23.58
C ILE A 52 1.98 1.87 -22.61
N GLU A 53 2.90 2.39 -21.80
CA GLU A 53 3.64 1.63 -20.79
C GLU A 53 2.73 1.05 -19.69
N VAL A 54 1.82 1.85 -19.14
CA VAL A 54 0.87 1.41 -18.10
C VAL A 54 -0.09 0.37 -18.66
N LYS A 55 -0.53 0.55 -19.91
CA LYS A 55 -1.39 -0.41 -20.60
C LYS A 55 -0.70 -1.76 -20.80
N ALA A 56 0.58 -1.77 -21.20
CA ALA A 56 1.36 -3.00 -21.39
C ALA A 56 1.54 -3.78 -20.07
N ILE A 57 1.79 -3.06 -18.96
CA ILE A 57 1.91 -3.67 -17.62
C ILE A 57 0.58 -4.29 -17.20
N LEU A 58 -0.54 -3.56 -17.33
CA LEU A 58 -1.87 -4.07 -16.99
C LEU A 58 -2.25 -5.31 -17.80
N GLU A 59 -1.94 -5.32 -19.09
CA GLU A 59 -2.23 -6.45 -19.98
C GLU A 59 -1.37 -7.68 -19.62
N HIS A 60 -0.11 -7.49 -19.22
CA HIS A 60 0.74 -8.58 -18.74
C HIS A 60 0.22 -9.18 -17.43
N LEU A 61 -0.09 -8.35 -16.43
CA LEU A 61 -0.61 -8.80 -15.14
C LEU A 61 -1.97 -9.51 -15.27
N THR A 62 -2.83 -9.04 -16.17
CA THR A 62 -4.13 -9.67 -16.44
C THR A 62 -3.93 -11.07 -17.03
N ARG A 63 -3.02 -11.23 -18.00
CA ARG A 63 -2.68 -12.53 -18.59
C ARG A 63 -2.13 -13.52 -17.56
N GLU A 64 -1.27 -13.06 -16.66
CA GLU A 64 -0.71 -13.92 -15.60
C GLU A 64 -1.77 -14.38 -14.60
N LYS A 65 -2.73 -13.50 -14.26
CA LYS A 65 -3.85 -13.84 -13.38
C LYS A 65 -4.74 -14.92 -14.00
N GLU A 66 -5.12 -14.78 -15.27
CA GLU A 66 -5.92 -15.78 -15.98
C GLU A 66 -5.21 -17.13 -16.15
N HIS A 67 -3.88 -17.13 -16.17
CA HIS A 67 -3.08 -18.35 -16.22
C HIS A 67 -3.05 -19.07 -14.86
N ASN A 68 -2.96 -18.32 -13.76
CA ASN A 68 -2.99 -18.88 -12.40
C ASN A 68 -4.37 -19.41 -11.99
N ASP A 69 -5.46 -18.75 -12.40
CA ASP A 69 -6.83 -19.17 -12.07
C ASP A 69 -7.30 -20.44 -12.81
N LYS A 70 -6.53 -20.91 -13.81
CA LYS A 70 -6.83 -22.13 -14.59
C LYS A 70 -5.99 -23.35 -14.20
N SER A 71 -5.13 -23.24 -13.18
CA SER A 71 -4.22 -24.30 -12.74
C SER A 71 -4.65 -24.99 -11.45
#